data_AF-A0AA97CHY5-F1
#
_entry.id   AF-A0AA97CHY5-F1
#
_cell.length_a   1.000
_cell.length_b   1.000
_cell.length_c   1.000
_cell.angle_alpha   90.00
_cell.angle_beta   90.00
_cell.angle_gamma   90.00
#
_symmetry.space_group_name_H-M   'P 1'
#
loop_
_entity.id
_entity.type
_entity.pdbx_description
1 polymer ?
#
loop_
_entity_poly.entity_id
_entity_poly.type
_entity_poly.pdbx_seq_one_letter_code
_entity_poly.pdbx_strand_id
1 'polypeptide(L)'
;MNKVEFLKSNDVKTLMMRGAHSKVEVINAAIEAGEIEEEDRNSWEKCDKFESGYFKAVPRDGYSTYYYPSNQNVKGAFLATTLMIYW
;
A
#
# COMPACT_ATOMS: atom_id res chain seq x y z
N MET A 1 15.02 4.39 -5.47
CA MET A 1 13.94 4.83 -4.56
C MET A 1 12.79 3.86 -4.72
N ASN A 2 12.38 3.19 -3.64
CA ASN A 2 11.16 2.38 -3.68
C ASN A 2 9.99 3.36 -3.63
N LYS A 3 9.24 3.49 -4.73
CA LYS A 3 8.08 4.36 -4.81
C LYS A 3 6.96 3.79 -3.92
N VAL A 4 6.36 4.64 -3.11
CA VAL A 4 5.10 4.36 -2.41
C VAL A 4 3.94 4.78 -3.31
N GLU A 5 2.86 4.01 -3.31
CA GLU A 5 1.66 4.26 -4.10
C GLU A 5 0.49 4.47 -3.14
N PHE A 6 -0.22 5.59 -3.29
CA PHE A 6 -1.52 5.78 -2.66
C PHE A 6 -2.62 5.19 -3.55
N LEU A 7 -3.34 4.20 -3.01
CA LEU A 7 -4.43 3.52 -3.69
C LEU A 7 -5.73 3.82 -2.94
N LYS A 8 -6.80 4.10 -3.69
CA LYS A 8 -8.11 4.39 -3.13
C LYS A 8 -9.19 3.60 -3.86
N SER A 9 -10.05 2.95 -3.10
CA SER A 9 -11.33 2.41 -3.57
C SER A 9 -12.47 3.05 -2.77
N ASN A 10 -13.69 2.54 -2.94
CA ASN A 10 -14.86 3.05 -2.23
C ASN A 10 -14.77 2.84 -0.71
N ASP A 11 -14.16 1.73 -0.28
CA ASP A 11 -14.23 1.26 1.12
C ASP A 11 -12.87 1.24 1.83
N VAL A 12 -11.77 1.51 1.12
CA VAL A 12 -10.43 1.51 1.70
C VAL A 12 -9.51 2.51 1.01
N LYS A 13 -8.65 3.15 1.80
CA LYS A 13 -7.42 3.79 1.32
C LYS A 13 -6.21 2.97 1.75
N THR A 14 -5.24 2.84 0.85
CA THR A 14 -4.06 1.99 1.04
C THR A 14 -2.80 2.74 0.67
N LEU A 15 -1.80 2.77 1.56
CA LEU A 15 -0.42 3.06 1.18
C LEU A 15 0.29 1.74 0.89
N MET A 16 0.88 1.60 -0.30
CA MET A 16 1.62 0.42 -0.70
C MET A 16 3.07 0.79 -1.03
N MET A 17 4.04 0.12 -0.39
CA MET A 17 5.46 0.29 -0.68
C MET A 17 6.10 -1.06 -1.01
N ARG A 18 6.80 -1.16 -2.15
CA ARG A 18 7.46 -2.39 -2.58
C ARG A 18 8.61 -2.77 -1.64
N GLY A 19 8.65 -4.03 -1.22
CA GLY A 19 9.57 -4.57 -0.21
C GLY A 19 8.88 -4.81 1.13
N ALA A 20 9.65 -5.27 2.12
CA ALA A 20 9.21 -5.34 3.51
C ALA A 20 9.72 -4.10 4.24
N HIS A 21 8.81 -3.33 4.81
CA HIS A 21 9.06 -2.06 5.48
C HIS A 21 8.27 -1.99 6.78
N SER A 22 8.76 -1.17 7.71
CA SER A 22 8.01 -0.76 8.88
C SER A 22 6.91 0.24 8.51
N LYS A 23 5.91 0.39 9.38
CA LYS A 23 4.87 1.40 9.25
C LYS A 23 5.47 2.82 9.11
N VAL A 24 6.49 3.15 9.89
CA VAL A 24 7.14 4.46 9.89
C VAL A 24 7.83 4.74 8.55
N GLU A 25 8.53 3.76 7.98
CA GLU A 25 9.18 3.90 6.68
C GLU A 25 8.17 4.16 5.56
N VAL A 26 7.04 3.45 5.55
CA VAL A 26 5.97 3.65 4.55
C VAL A 26 5.35 5.04 4.67
N ILE A 27 5.05 5.50 5.89
CA ILE A 27 4.45 6.83 6.12
C ILE A 27 5.42 7.94 5.73
N ASN A 28 6.68 7.86 6.15
CA ASN A 28 7.69 8.86 5.80
C ASN A 28 7.90 8.93 4.28
N ALA A 29 8.01 7.78 3.61
CA ALA A 29 8.13 7.75 2.16
C ALA A 29 6.90 8.36 1.46
N ALA A 30 5.69 8.16 2.01
CA ALA A 30 4.45 8.72 1.44
C ALA A 30 4.41 10.24 1.55
N ILE A 31 4.86 10.78 2.68
CA ILE A 31 4.96 12.23 2.90
C ILE A 31 6.05 12.84 2.01
N GLU A 32 7.24 12.21 1.95
CA GLU A 32 8.33 12.65 1.07
C GLU A 32 7.94 12.63 -0.41
N ALA A 33 7.08 11.69 -0.81
CA ALA A 33 6.57 11.58 -2.17
C ALA A 33 5.38 12.53 -2.46
N GLY A 34 4.83 13.21 -1.45
CA GLY A 34 3.62 14.05 -1.58
C GLY A 34 2.35 13.25 -1.85
N GLU A 35 2.32 11.96 -1.51
CA GLU A 35 1.14 11.10 -1.66
C GLU A 35 0.13 11.32 -0.51
N ILE A 36 0.62 11.78 0.64
CA ILE A 36 -0.17 12.23 1.80
C ILE A 36 0.51 13.44 2.44
N GLU A 37 -0.23 14.19 3.26
CA GLU A 37 0.31 15.32 4.02
C GLU A 37 0.79 14.88 5.43
N GLU A 38 1.66 15.68 6.06
CA GLU A 38 2.14 15.40 7.43
C GLU A 38 0.99 15.33 8.45
N GLU A 39 -0.10 16.07 8.21
CA GLU A 39 -1.32 16.05 9.04
C GLU A 39 -2.02 14.68 9.03
N ASP A 40 -1.86 13.89 7.96
CA ASP A 40 -2.44 12.55 7.85
C ASP A 40 -1.69 11.50 8.68
N ARG A 41 -0.47 11.80 9.16
CA ARG A 41 0.43 10.85 9.85
C ARG A 41 -0.28 10.09 10.97
N ASN A 42 -0.94 10.80 11.88
CA ASN A 42 -1.59 10.21 13.05
C ASN A 42 -2.68 9.18 12.66
N SER A 43 -3.39 9.44 11.55
CA SER A 43 -4.38 8.50 11.02
C SER A 43 -3.70 7.22 10.51
N TRP A 44 -2.62 7.37 9.74
CA TRP A 44 -1.87 6.23 9.19
C TRP A 44 -1.10 5.43 10.23
N GLU A 45 -0.62 6.08 11.30
CA GLU A 45 -0.03 5.40 12.45
C GLU A 45 -1.04 4.45 13.11
N LYS A 46 -2.32 4.84 13.11
CA LYS A 46 -3.46 4.09 13.64
C LYS A 46 -4.24 3.31 12.59
N CYS A 47 -3.62 2.99 11.45
CA CYS A 47 -4.27 2.23 10.39
C CYS A 47 -4.92 0.93 10.91
N ASP A 48 -6.04 0.54 10.31
CA ASP A 48 -6.80 -0.65 10.69
C ASP A 48 -6.02 -1.94 10.40
N LYS A 49 -5.21 -1.93 9.34
CA LYS A 49 -4.43 -3.10 8.94
C LYS A 49 -3.05 -2.73 8.42
N PHE A 50 -2.05 -3.50 8.84
CA PHE A 50 -0.66 -3.43 8.41
C PHE A 50 -0.19 -4.83 8.05
N GLU A 51 0.18 -5.05 6.79
CA GLU A 51 0.65 -6.37 6.33
C GLU A 51 1.82 -6.24 5.36
N SER A 52 2.61 -7.30 5.26
CA SER A 52 3.59 -7.47 4.19
C SER A 52 3.35 -8.82 3.53
N GLY A 53 3.34 -8.83 2.20
CA GLY A 53 2.99 -10.02 1.43
C GLY A 53 3.35 -9.88 -0.04
N TYR A 54 3.23 -10.98 -0.78
CA TYR A 54 3.39 -10.94 -2.22
C TYR A 54 2.09 -10.46 -2.86
N PHE A 55 2.19 -9.55 -3.81
CA PHE A 55 1.06 -9.02 -4.57
C PHE A 55 1.34 -9.13 -6.06
N LYS A 56 0.28 -9.30 -6.85
CA LYS A 56 0.38 -9.31 -8.31
C LYS A 56 -0.66 -8.37 -8.90
N ALA A 57 -0.24 -7.52 -9.82
CA ALA A 57 -1.15 -6.74 -10.63
C ALA A 57 -1.93 -7.67 -11.57
N VAL A 58 -3.26 -7.62 -11.47
CA VAL A 58 -4.17 -8.37 -12.35
C VAL A 58 -5.26 -7.45 -12.89
N PRO A 59 -5.73 -7.67 -14.13
CA PRO A 59 -6.89 -6.94 -14.64
C PRO A 59 -8.13 -7.20 -13.78
N ARG A 60 -8.87 -6.14 -13.45
CA ARG A 60 -10.18 -6.22 -12.79
C ARG A 60 -11.05 -5.05 -13.23
N ASP A 61 -12.25 -5.35 -13.69
CA ASP A 61 -13.19 -4.32 -14.13
C ASP A 61 -13.47 -3.30 -13.02
N GLY A 62 -13.46 -2.02 -13.39
CA GLY A 62 -13.64 -0.91 -12.46
C GLY A 62 -12.39 -0.47 -11.70
N TYR A 63 -11.22 -1.08 -11.95
CA TYR A 63 -9.95 -0.70 -11.33
C TYR A 63 -8.94 -0.25 -12.38
N SER A 64 -8.24 0.87 -12.12
CA SER A 64 -7.07 1.27 -12.92
C SER A 64 -5.93 0.28 -12.75
N THR A 65 -5.75 -0.26 -11.54
CA THR A 65 -4.85 -1.38 -11.22
C THR A 65 -5.37 -2.08 -9.98
N TYR A 66 -5.43 -3.41 -10.02
CA TYR A 66 -5.82 -4.23 -8.88
C TYR A 66 -4.67 -5.15 -8.48
N TYR A 67 -4.20 -5.02 -7.24
CA TYR A 67 -3.13 -5.83 -6.68
C TYR A 67 -3.72 -6.96 -5.84
N TYR A 68 -3.73 -8.17 -6.39
CA TYR A 68 -4.25 -9.35 -5.69
C TYR A 68 -3.17 -9.95 -4.78
N PRO A 69 -3.47 -10.28 -3.51
CA PRO A 69 -2.54 -10.95 -2.63
C PRO A 69 -2.22 -12.35 -3.14
N SER A 70 -0.95 -12.73 -3.08
CA SER A 70 -0.45 -14.03 -3.50
C SER A 70 0.20 -14.73 -2.31
N ASN A 71 -0.12 -16.00 -2.14
CA ASN A 71 0.47 -16.87 -1.12
C ASN A 71 1.85 -17.41 -1.51
N GLN A 72 2.32 -17.15 -2.74
CA GLN A 72 3.57 -17.67 -3.27
C GLN A 72 4.26 -16.62 -4.16
N ASN A 73 5.58 -16.72 -4.28
CA ASN A 73 6.35 -15.94 -5.23
C ASN A 73 6.12 -16.47 -6.66
N VAL A 74 4.99 -16.13 -7.26
CA VAL A 74 4.63 -16.49 -8.64
C VAL A 74 5.16 -15.47 -9.64
N LYS A 75 5.34 -15.85 -10.90
CA LYS A 75 5.84 -14.95 -11.96
C LYS A 75 5.01 -13.65 -12.01
N GLY A 76 5.71 -12.52 -11.82
CA GLY A 76 5.14 -11.18 -11.81
C GLY A 76 4.57 -10.71 -10.46
N ALA A 77 4.64 -11.54 -9.42
CA ALA A 77 4.38 -11.09 -8.06
C ALA A 77 5.57 -10.30 -7.51
N PHE A 78 5.30 -9.41 -6.56
CA PHE A 78 6.31 -8.63 -5.85
C PHE A 78 5.96 -8.54 -4.37
N LEU A 79 6.97 -8.55 -3.52
CA LEU A 79 6.78 -8.27 -2.10
C LEU A 79 6.42 -6.79 -1.92
N ALA A 80 5.42 -6.50 -1.11
CA ALA A 80 5.09 -5.15 -0.69
C ALA A 80 4.56 -5.13 0.75
N THR A 81 4.68 -3.97 1.37
CA THR A 81 4.07 -3.60 2.64
C THR A 81 2.89 -2.70 2.36
N THR A 82 1.75 -2.97 3.00
CA THR A 82 0.53 -2.17 2.89
C THR A 82 0.06 -1.68 4.26
N LEU A 83 -0.36 -0.42 4.30
CA LEU A 83 -1.15 0.17 5.38
C LEU A 83 -2.55 0.44 4.83
N MET A 84 -3.60 0.06 5.55
CA MET A 84 -4.98 0.21 5.11
C MET A 84 -5.82 0.90 6.18
N ILE A 85 -6.63 1.86 5.76
CA ILE A 85 -7.69 2.49 6.57
C ILE A 85 -9.00 2.27 5.84
N TYR A 86 -9.98 1.70 6.53
CA TYR A 86 -11.33 1.47 6.02
C TYR A 86 -12.23 2.69 6.29
N TRP A 87 -13.26 2.86 5.47
CA TRP A 87 -14.29 3.91 5.62
C TRP A 87 -15.58 3.35 6.23
#